data_AF-A0A0G3CF08-F1
#
_entry.id   AF-A0A0G3CF08-F1
#
_cell.length_a   1.000
_cell.length_b   1.000
_cell.length_c   1.000
_cell.angle_alpha   90.00
_cell.angle_beta   90.00
_cell.angle_gamma   90.00
#
_symmetry.space_group_name_H-M   'P 1'
#
loop_
_entity.id
_entity.type
_entity.pdbx_description
1 polymer ?
#
loop_
_entity_poly.entity_id
_entity_poly.type
_entity_poly.pdbx_seq_one_letter_code
_entity_poly.pdbx_strand_id
1 'polypeptide(L)'
;MKTWGKIRAKKFFSSESVSDAVTPIIGSLLMLMVLVALASVTAISFSNIANEGKSTQPLMAKISLESCEGGLPNAGKGQGATFENNKIMLINEGGNPLPLDAISIKISGYGKSYRPAIEPGTKGYITGNISLLYLDLSSQGKNPTYYPINNKATLEDGSWNVGERLVLCGQDSAEGATKSTVEVSVDGDSDTSDNYGFKVGSEIILKIIDTKSSNVIAEQRAIVKHYEG
;
A
#
# COMPACT_ATOMS: atom_id res chain seq x y z
N MET A 1 72.16 -59.10 63.50
CA MET A 1 71.71 -57.71 63.75
C MET A 1 70.56 -57.44 62.77
N LYS A 2 69.29 -57.52 63.21
CA LYS A 2 68.41 -56.39 63.58
C LYS A 2 68.50 -55.20 62.60
N THR A 3 67.45 -54.97 61.80
CA THR A 3 66.49 -53.81 61.81
C THR A 3 65.63 -53.84 60.53
N TRP A 4 64.28 -53.90 60.63
CA TRP A 4 63.33 -52.77 60.47
C TRP A 4 63.56 -51.96 59.18
N GLY A 5 62.64 -51.80 58.22
CA GLY A 5 61.18 -51.83 58.27
C GLY A 5 60.67 -50.54 57.61
N LYS A 6 59.99 -50.63 56.45
CA LYS A 6 59.09 -49.56 55.95
C LYS A 6 58.24 -50.07 54.77
N ILE A 7 57.11 -50.72 55.07
CA ILE A 7 56.01 -50.85 54.10
C ILE A 7 55.06 -49.70 54.40
N ARG A 8 55.05 -48.70 53.52
CA ARG A 8 54.10 -47.57 53.58
C ARG A 8 52.73 -48.04 53.11
N ALA A 9 51.72 -47.57 53.83
CA ALA A 9 50.31 -47.87 53.67
C ALA A 9 49.77 -47.67 52.24
N LYS A 10 49.00 -48.66 51.75
CA LYS A 10 47.95 -48.43 50.75
C LYS A 10 46.86 -47.58 51.43
N LYS A 11 46.72 -46.32 51.02
CA LYS A 11 45.45 -45.60 51.19
C LYS A 11 44.56 -45.96 50.01
N PHE A 12 43.34 -46.38 50.33
CA PHE A 12 42.28 -46.74 49.41
C PHE A 12 41.94 -45.57 48.47
N PHE A 13 41.68 -45.92 47.21
CA PHE A 13 41.24 -45.01 46.18
C PHE A 13 39.90 -44.35 46.55
N SER A 14 39.88 -43.05 46.28
CA SER A 14 38.72 -42.16 46.25
C SER A 14 37.63 -42.68 45.32
N SER A 15 36.39 -42.50 45.75
CA SER A 15 35.17 -42.63 44.97
C SER A 15 35.09 -41.59 43.87
N GLU A 16 35.08 -41.99 42.60
CA GLU A 16 34.53 -41.16 41.51
C GLU A 16 34.32 -42.01 40.27
N SER A 17 33.06 -42.21 39.86
CA SER A 17 32.65 -42.58 38.48
C SER A 17 31.18 -42.99 38.41
N VAL A 18 30.27 -42.03 38.60
CA VAL A 18 28.88 -42.17 38.07
C VAL A 18 28.41 -40.89 37.34
N SER A 19 29.12 -39.76 37.47
CA SER A 19 28.66 -38.47 36.92
C SER A 19 28.99 -38.23 35.43
N ASP A 20 30.01 -38.87 34.87
CA ASP A 20 30.52 -38.46 33.54
C ASP A 20 29.72 -39.00 32.34
N ALA A 21 28.86 -40.00 32.55
CA ALA A 21 28.05 -40.58 31.47
C ALA A 21 26.64 -39.95 31.34
N VAL A 22 26.18 -39.19 32.33
CA VAL A 22 24.80 -38.66 32.37
C VAL A 22 24.67 -37.34 31.61
N THR A 23 25.72 -36.51 31.64
CA THR A 23 25.76 -35.18 31.02
C THR A 23 25.60 -35.21 29.49
N PRO A 24 26.24 -36.13 28.74
CA PRO A 24 26.07 -36.20 27.27
C PRO A 24 24.66 -36.64 26.86
N ILE A 25 24.04 -37.53 27.65
CA ILE A 25 22.69 -38.08 27.37
C ILE A 25 21.64 -36.98 27.54
N ILE A 26 21.73 -36.21 28.63
CA ILE A 26 20.83 -35.07 28.87
C ILE A 26 21.00 -34.01 27.78
N GLY A 27 22.24 -33.70 27.39
CA GLY A 27 22.51 -32.76 26.31
C GLY A 27 21.91 -33.20 24.97
N SER A 28 22.05 -34.48 24.61
CA SER A 28 21.49 -35.03 23.37
C SER A 28 19.96 -35.00 23.36
N LEU A 29 19.31 -35.32 24.50
CA LEU A 29 17.86 -35.31 24.61
C LEU A 29 17.30 -33.88 24.46
N LEU A 30 18.00 -32.91 25.05
CA LEU A 30 17.61 -31.50 24.98
C LEU A 30 17.76 -30.95 23.56
N MET A 31 18.84 -31.29 22.86
CA MET A 31 19.02 -30.93 21.45
C MET A 31 17.95 -31.55 20.54
N LEU A 32 17.55 -32.80 20.79
CA LEU A 32 16.48 -33.46 20.03
C LEU A 32 15.13 -32.73 20.20
N MET A 33 14.78 -32.31 21.42
CA MET A 33 13.55 -31.56 21.66
C MET A 33 13.54 -30.20 20.96
N VAL A 34 14.67 -29.49 20.96
CA VAL A 34 14.82 -28.22 20.21
C VAL A 34 14.64 -28.44 18.71
N LEU A 35 15.19 -29.52 18.16
CA LEU A 35 15.11 -29.83 16.73
C LEU A 35 13.67 -30.16 16.30
N VAL A 36 12.94 -30.93 17.12
CA VAL A 36 11.52 -31.24 16.88
C VAL A 36 10.66 -29.98 16.98
N ALA A 37 10.93 -29.09 17.94
CA ALA A 37 10.22 -27.81 18.04
C ALA A 37 10.44 -26.93 16.81
N LEU A 38 11.69 -26.82 16.32
CA LEU A 38 12.03 -26.08 15.10
C LEU A 38 11.36 -26.68 13.85
N ALA A 39 11.36 -28.01 13.72
CA ALA A 39 10.67 -28.71 12.62
C ALA A 39 9.15 -28.51 12.66
N SER A 40 8.57 -28.45 13.85
CA SER A 40 7.13 -28.21 14.04
C SER A 40 6.74 -26.78 13.68
N VAL A 41 7.52 -25.79 14.12
CA VAL A 41 7.28 -24.37 13.79
C VAL A 41 7.38 -24.15 12.27
N THR A 42 8.40 -24.71 11.62
CA THR A 42 8.55 -24.59 10.16
C THR A 42 7.38 -25.26 9.41
N ALA A 43 6.95 -26.46 9.81
CA ALA A 43 5.81 -27.14 9.21
C ALA A 43 4.49 -26.35 9.35
N ILE A 44 4.25 -25.73 10.51
CA ILE A 44 3.06 -24.88 10.74
C ILE A 44 3.12 -23.61 9.89
N SER A 45 4.29 -22.97 9.78
CA SER A 45 4.46 -21.79 8.92
C SER A 45 4.17 -22.10 7.44
N PHE A 46 4.65 -23.23 6.91
CA PHE A 46 4.35 -23.63 5.54
C PHE A 46 2.88 -24.03 5.34
N SER A 47 2.25 -24.65 6.34
CA SER A 47 0.84 -25.03 6.27
C SER A 47 -0.10 -23.82 6.31
N ASN A 48 0.26 -22.78 7.08
CA ASN A 48 -0.47 -21.50 7.06
C ASN A 48 -0.34 -20.79 5.70
N ILE A 49 0.82 -20.86 5.05
CA ILE A 49 1.02 -20.34 3.69
C ILE A 49 0.19 -21.13 2.67
N ALA A 50 0.08 -22.46 2.84
CA ALA A 50 -0.71 -23.31 1.94
C ALA A 50 -2.23 -23.11 2.05
N ASN A 51 -2.74 -22.68 3.22
CA ASN A 51 -4.15 -22.36 3.43
C ASN A 51 -4.55 -20.94 2.99
N GLU A 52 -3.61 -20.09 2.56
CA GLU A 52 -3.89 -18.81 1.88
C GLU A 52 -4.20 -18.99 0.38
N GLY A 53 -4.66 -20.18 -0.02
CA GLY A 53 -5.03 -20.59 -1.38
C GLY A 53 -6.26 -19.90 -1.99
N LYS A 54 -6.48 -18.61 -1.73
CA LYS A 54 -7.20 -17.71 -2.65
C LYS A 54 -6.15 -16.90 -3.40
N SER A 55 -5.63 -17.48 -4.48
CA SER A 55 -4.74 -16.90 -5.49
C SER A 55 -3.90 -15.70 -5.01
N THR A 56 -2.74 -15.97 -4.45
CA THR A 56 -1.67 -14.99 -4.17
C THR A 56 -0.82 -14.67 -5.40
N GLN A 57 -1.27 -15.05 -6.60
CA GLN A 57 -0.61 -14.54 -7.81
C GLN A 57 -0.73 -13.01 -7.80
N PRO A 58 0.40 -12.29 -7.91
CA PRO A 58 0.36 -10.84 -7.96
C PRO A 58 -0.56 -10.41 -9.12
N LEU A 59 -1.44 -9.44 -8.86
CA LEU A 59 -2.20 -8.81 -9.92
C LEU A 59 -1.19 -8.20 -10.90
N MET A 60 -1.12 -8.77 -12.10
CA MET A 60 -0.28 -8.28 -13.18
C MET A 60 -1.19 -7.57 -14.17
N ALA A 61 -1.15 -6.24 -14.20
CA ALA A 61 -1.84 -5.44 -15.19
C ALA A 61 -0.87 -4.47 -15.85
N LYS A 62 -0.97 -4.34 -17.17
CA LYS A 62 -0.21 -3.39 -17.96
C LYS A 62 -1.07 -2.12 -18.08
N ILE A 63 -0.85 -1.17 -17.18
CA ILE A 63 -1.56 0.11 -17.21
C ILE A 63 -0.69 1.16 -17.85
N SER A 64 -1.25 1.94 -18.78
CA SER A 64 -0.59 3.13 -19.33
C SER A 64 -1.39 4.40 -19.01
N LEU A 65 -0.69 5.53 -19.02
CA LEU A 65 -1.28 6.85 -18.86
C LEU A 65 -1.49 7.46 -20.25
N GLU A 66 -2.74 7.62 -20.64
CA GLU A 66 -3.15 8.13 -21.96
C GLU A 66 -3.09 9.67 -21.99
N SER A 67 -3.62 10.32 -20.95
CA SER A 67 -3.53 11.78 -20.80
C SER A 67 -3.46 12.22 -19.33
N CYS A 68 -2.87 13.39 -19.12
CA CYS A 68 -2.84 14.10 -17.84
C CYS A 68 -2.95 15.59 -18.14
N GLU A 69 -4.13 16.14 -17.89
CA GLU A 69 -4.52 17.49 -18.26
C GLU A 69 -5.11 18.23 -17.08
N GLY A 70 -4.99 19.55 -17.08
CA GLY A 70 -5.65 20.38 -16.08
C GLY A 70 -4.99 21.73 -15.88
N GLY A 71 -4.90 22.11 -14.61
CA GLY A 71 -4.30 23.35 -14.17
C GLY A 71 -4.75 23.73 -12.76
N LEU A 72 -4.08 24.73 -12.19
CA LEU A 72 -4.43 25.22 -10.87
C LEU A 72 -5.75 26.00 -10.91
N PRO A 73 -6.74 25.65 -10.07
CA PRO A 73 -7.94 26.44 -9.92
C PRO A 73 -7.65 27.83 -9.38
N ASN A 74 -8.34 28.81 -9.96
CA ASN A 74 -8.27 30.21 -9.54
C ASN A 74 -9.59 30.61 -8.86
N ALA A 75 -9.48 31.44 -7.82
CA ALA A 75 -10.64 31.95 -7.09
C ALA A 75 -11.44 33.02 -7.87
N GLY A 76 -10.91 33.50 -9.01
CA GLY A 76 -11.51 34.54 -9.83
C GLY A 76 -12.42 34.00 -10.93
N LYS A 77 -13.49 34.72 -11.26
CA LYS A 77 -14.40 34.38 -12.35
C LYS A 77 -13.65 34.39 -13.70
N GLY A 78 -13.62 33.23 -14.38
CA GLY A 78 -13.42 33.14 -15.83
C GLY A 78 -12.00 33.01 -16.36
N GLN A 79 -10.96 32.96 -15.51
CA GLN A 79 -9.57 32.76 -15.96
C GLN A 79 -8.85 31.78 -15.02
N GLY A 80 -9.00 30.48 -15.27
CA GLY A 80 -8.34 29.40 -14.53
C GLY A 80 -8.95 28.05 -14.87
N ALA A 81 -8.17 26.97 -14.76
CA ALA A 81 -8.70 25.61 -14.90
C ALA A 81 -9.63 25.31 -13.73
N THR A 82 -10.76 24.65 -13.94
CA THR A 82 -11.63 24.21 -12.85
C THR A 82 -11.20 22.84 -12.32
N PHE A 83 -11.71 22.41 -11.16
CA PHE A 83 -11.38 21.10 -10.62
C PHE A 83 -11.83 19.98 -11.56
N GLU A 84 -12.99 20.12 -12.20
CA GLU A 84 -13.50 19.13 -13.16
C GLU A 84 -12.69 19.02 -14.46
N ASN A 85 -11.86 20.01 -14.77
CA ASN A 85 -10.95 20.00 -15.92
C ASN A 85 -9.61 19.31 -15.61
N ASN A 86 -9.33 18.99 -14.35
CA ASN A 86 -8.14 18.24 -13.98
C ASN A 86 -8.41 16.76 -14.16
N LYS A 87 -7.99 16.20 -15.30
CA LYS A 87 -8.29 14.83 -15.71
C LYS A 87 -7.02 14.02 -15.92
N ILE A 88 -7.02 12.79 -15.41
CA ILE A 88 -6.00 11.78 -15.66
C ILE A 88 -6.70 10.59 -16.27
N MET A 89 -6.30 10.22 -17.48
CA MET A 89 -6.86 9.09 -18.21
C MET A 89 -5.85 7.96 -18.24
N LEU A 90 -6.28 6.80 -17.73
CA LEU A 90 -5.50 5.58 -17.72
C LEU A 90 -6.21 4.54 -18.59
N ILE A 91 -5.43 3.65 -19.20
CA ILE A 91 -5.97 2.52 -19.96
C ILE A 91 -5.32 1.22 -19.48
N ASN A 92 -6.13 0.18 -19.32
CA ASN A 92 -5.63 -1.17 -19.07
C ASN A 92 -5.28 -1.81 -20.42
N GLU A 93 -4.00 -1.93 -20.74
CA GLU A 93 -3.50 -2.47 -22.00
C GLU A 93 -3.34 -4.00 -21.98
N GLY A 94 -3.50 -4.67 -20.83
CA GLY A 94 -3.34 -6.11 -20.75
C GLY A 94 -3.13 -6.65 -19.35
N GLY A 95 -3.11 -7.98 -19.24
CA GLY A 95 -2.99 -8.68 -17.97
C GLY A 95 -4.36 -9.07 -17.41
N ASN A 96 -4.44 -9.17 -16.09
CA ASN A 96 -5.68 -9.56 -15.41
C ASN A 96 -6.63 -8.35 -15.28
N PRO A 97 -7.96 -8.55 -15.39
CA PRO A 97 -8.93 -7.56 -14.94
C PRO A 97 -8.68 -7.16 -13.48
N LEU A 98 -8.84 -5.88 -13.18
CA LEU A 98 -8.61 -5.35 -11.84
C LEU A 98 -9.96 -5.08 -11.14
N PRO A 99 -10.33 -5.82 -10.09
CA PRO A 99 -11.55 -5.51 -9.33
C PRO A 99 -11.44 -4.13 -8.68
N LEU A 100 -12.45 -3.28 -8.87
CA LEU A 100 -12.39 -1.88 -8.48
C LEU A 100 -12.32 -1.65 -6.96
N ASP A 101 -12.84 -2.61 -6.19
CA ASP A 101 -12.84 -2.63 -4.72
C ASP A 101 -11.55 -3.23 -4.12
N ALA A 102 -10.70 -3.84 -4.96
CA ALA A 102 -9.45 -4.50 -4.56
C ALA A 102 -8.20 -3.71 -4.93
N ILE A 103 -8.36 -2.54 -5.55
CA ILE A 103 -7.25 -1.66 -5.91
C ILE A 103 -7.46 -0.23 -5.39
N SER A 104 -6.36 0.43 -5.09
CA SER A 104 -6.32 1.85 -4.75
C SER A 104 -5.35 2.58 -5.66
N ILE A 105 -5.54 3.89 -5.81
CA ILE A 105 -4.65 4.73 -6.61
C ILE A 105 -4.08 5.83 -5.72
N LYS A 106 -2.76 5.92 -5.68
CA LYS A 106 -2.03 7.01 -5.03
C LYS A 106 -1.40 7.90 -6.08
N ILE A 107 -1.61 9.20 -5.97
CA ILE A 107 -1.03 10.19 -6.89
C ILE A 107 -0.32 11.25 -6.08
N SER A 108 0.90 11.62 -6.49
CA SER A 108 1.64 12.71 -5.89
C SER A 108 2.13 13.68 -6.95
N GLY A 109 2.14 14.97 -6.63
CA GLY A 109 2.64 16.01 -7.52
C GLY A 109 2.58 17.39 -6.88
N TYR A 110 2.70 18.45 -7.68
CA TYR A 110 2.51 19.82 -7.20
C TYR A 110 1.15 20.35 -7.66
N GLY A 111 0.34 20.83 -6.72
CA GLY A 111 -1.06 21.12 -6.99
C GLY A 111 -1.71 22.05 -5.97
N LYS A 112 -3.03 22.12 -6.06
CA LYS A 112 -3.89 22.96 -5.24
C LYS A 112 -5.18 22.22 -4.90
N SER A 113 -5.66 22.45 -3.69
CA SER A 113 -6.95 21.99 -3.20
C SER A 113 -7.66 23.12 -2.45
N TYR A 114 -8.97 23.00 -2.27
CA TYR A 114 -9.73 23.89 -1.41
C TYR A 114 -9.77 23.37 0.03
N ARG A 115 -9.46 24.25 0.98
CA ARG A 115 -9.56 24.04 2.42
C ARG A 115 -10.81 24.75 2.96
N PRO A 116 -11.75 24.02 3.57
CA PRO A 116 -12.91 24.62 4.21
C PRO A 116 -12.51 25.37 5.48
N ALA A 117 -13.39 26.27 5.94
CA ALA A 117 -13.18 27.01 7.18
C ALA A 117 -13.42 26.10 8.39
N ILE A 118 -12.41 25.35 8.82
CA ILE A 118 -12.46 24.58 10.08
C ILE A 118 -12.13 25.51 11.26
N GLU A 119 -11.24 26.48 11.02
CA GLU A 119 -10.83 27.49 11.99
C GLU A 119 -10.96 28.91 11.39
N PRO A 120 -11.07 29.96 12.22
CA PRO A 120 -11.09 31.33 11.73
C PRO A 120 -9.82 31.66 10.93
N GLY A 121 -9.99 32.01 9.65
CA GLY A 121 -8.89 32.44 8.77
C GLY A 121 -8.19 31.33 7.98
N THR A 122 -8.58 30.05 8.13
CA THR A 122 -7.96 28.93 7.38
C THR A 122 -8.67 28.57 6.07
N LYS A 123 -9.78 29.26 5.76
CA LYS A 123 -10.55 29.07 4.53
C LYS A 123 -9.78 29.52 3.30
N GLY A 124 -9.75 28.70 2.26
CA GLY A 124 -9.31 29.13 0.93
C GLY A 124 -8.62 28.03 0.15
N TYR A 125 -7.88 28.41 -0.88
CA TYR A 125 -7.08 27.47 -1.64
C TYR A 125 -5.70 27.33 -1.02
N ILE A 126 -5.27 26.09 -0.80
CA ILE A 126 -3.91 25.76 -0.39
C ILE A 126 -3.17 25.14 -1.59
N THR A 127 -1.91 25.52 -1.80
CA THR A 127 -1.08 25.10 -2.94
C THR A 127 0.25 24.57 -2.42
N GLY A 128 0.68 23.42 -2.92
CA GLY A 128 1.84 22.72 -2.39
C GLY A 128 2.02 21.34 -3.01
N ASN A 129 2.77 20.48 -2.32
CA ASN A 129 2.89 19.09 -2.71
C ASN A 129 1.60 18.36 -2.35
N ILE A 130 0.87 17.91 -3.36
CA ILE A 130 -0.40 17.23 -3.18
C ILE A 130 -0.18 15.72 -3.13
N SER A 131 -0.89 15.04 -2.23
CA SER A 131 -1.01 13.59 -2.17
C SER A 131 -2.49 13.22 -2.26
N LEU A 132 -2.86 12.53 -3.33
CA LEU A 132 -4.20 12.02 -3.58
C LEU A 132 -4.23 10.53 -3.28
N LEU A 133 -5.33 10.08 -2.70
CA LEU A 133 -5.63 8.66 -2.50
C LEU A 133 -7.05 8.35 -2.91
N TYR A 134 -7.21 7.53 -3.94
CA TYR A 134 -8.46 6.87 -4.26
C TYR A 134 -8.46 5.51 -3.57
N LEU A 135 -9.22 5.38 -2.49
CA LEU A 135 -9.27 4.19 -1.63
C LEU A 135 -10.05 3.03 -2.26
N ASP A 136 -11.08 3.36 -3.02
CA ASP A 136 -11.98 2.46 -3.73
C ASP A 136 -12.29 3.11 -5.09
N LEU A 137 -12.28 2.33 -6.16
CA LEU A 137 -12.58 2.79 -7.52
C LEU A 137 -14.01 2.46 -7.96
N SER A 138 -14.82 1.87 -7.08
CA SER A 138 -16.26 1.75 -7.29
C SER A 138 -16.93 3.13 -7.28
N SER A 139 -18.22 3.17 -7.62
CA SER A 139 -19.01 4.41 -7.55
C SER A 139 -19.30 4.87 -6.11
N GLN A 140 -18.98 4.06 -5.09
CA GLN A 140 -19.27 4.38 -3.69
C GLN A 140 -18.34 5.48 -3.16
N GLY A 141 -18.92 6.46 -2.47
CA GLY A 141 -18.16 7.60 -1.93
C GLY A 141 -17.51 8.47 -3.01
N LYS A 142 -18.06 8.48 -4.23
CA LYS A 142 -17.65 9.36 -5.33
C LYS A 142 -18.72 10.39 -5.69
N ASN A 143 -18.32 11.42 -6.41
CA ASN A 143 -19.26 12.39 -6.98
C ASN A 143 -20.13 11.74 -8.06
N PRO A 144 -21.47 11.66 -7.89
CA PRO A 144 -22.36 11.02 -8.86
C PRO A 144 -22.46 11.79 -10.18
N THR A 145 -22.06 13.05 -10.22
CA THR A 145 -22.11 13.91 -11.41
C THR A 145 -20.92 13.69 -12.35
N TYR A 146 -19.75 13.32 -11.81
CA TYR A 146 -18.53 13.23 -12.62
C TYR A 146 -18.05 11.79 -12.78
N TYR A 147 -17.89 11.06 -11.67
CA TYR A 147 -17.17 9.79 -11.70
C TYR A 147 -17.91 8.70 -12.49
N PRO A 148 -19.21 8.43 -12.28
CA PRO A 148 -19.93 7.42 -13.04
C PRO A 148 -20.07 7.75 -14.53
N ILE A 149 -20.21 9.04 -14.86
CA ILE A 149 -20.35 9.48 -16.25
C ILE A 149 -19.07 9.22 -17.03
N ASN A 150 -17.92 9.52 -16.43
CA ASN A 150 -16.63 9.34 -17.09
C ASN A 150 -16.18 7.87 -17.16
N ASN A 151 -16.67 7.01 -16.26
CA ASN A 151 -16.19 5.63 -16.09
C ASN A 151 -17.28 4.57 -16.34
N LYS A 152 -18.32 4.90 -17.11
CA LYS A 152 -19.50 4.02 -17.27
C LYS A 152 -19.16 2.57 -17.63
N ALA A 153 -18.25 2.36 -18.60
CA ALA A 153 -17.87 1.02 -19.04
C ALA A 153 -17.16 0.23 -17.94
N THR A 154 -16.14 0.83 -17.33
CA THR A 154 -15.35 0.23 -16.23
C THR A 154 -16.18 -0.05 -14.98
N LEU A 155 -17.25 0.69 -14.75
CA LEU A 155 -18.13 0.48 -13.60
C LEU A 155 -19.22 -0.57 -13.83
N GLU A 156 -19.46 -1.00 -15.07
CA GLU A 156 -20.63 -1.83 -15.43
C GLU A 156 -20.61 -3.20 -14.75
N ASP A 157 -19.45 -3.84 -14.69
CA ASP A 157 -19.25 -5.17 -14.09
C ASP A 157 -18.41 -5.13 -12.80
N GLY A 158 -17.99 -3.94 -12.36
CA GLY A 158 -17.15 -3.75 -11.18
C GLY A 158 -15.69 -4.14 -11.37
N SER A 159 -15.23 -4.31 -12.62
CA SER A 159 -13.84 -4.63 -12.95
C SER A 159 -13.29 -3.72 -14.03
N TRP A 160 -12.04 -3.29 -13.86
CA TRP A 160 -11.32 -2.57 -14.89
C TRP A 160 -10.66 -3.56 -15.86
N ASN A 161 -11.34 -3.82 -16.97
CA ASN A 161 -10.95 -4.80 -17.97
C ASN A 161 -9.94 -4.25 -18.98
N VAL A 162 -9.28 -5.16 -19.68
CA VAL A 162 -8.35 -4.82 -20.78
C VAL A 162 -9.09 -4.08 -21.89
N GLY A 163 -8.54 -2.95 -22.32
CA GLY A 163 -9.10 -2.05 -23.33
C GLY A 163 -9.96 -0.93 -22.76
N GLU A 164 -10.32 -0.98 -21.48
CA GLU A 164 -11.14 0.04 -20.84
C GLU A 164 -10.31 1.19 -20.27
N ARG A 165 -10.97 2.34 -20.17
CA ARG A 165 -10.40 3.57 -19.64
C ARG A 165 -10.92 3.87 -18.25
N LEU A 166 -10.01 4.23 -17.36
CA LEU A 166 -10.30 4.84 -16.08
C LEU A 166 -9.92 6.32 -16.14
N VAL A 167 -10.91 7.19 -15.95
CA VAL A 167 -10.77 8.64 -15.94
C VAL A 167 -10.94 9.13 -14.51
N LEU A 168 -9.87 9.69 -13.96
CA LEU A 168 -9.85 10.36 -12.66
C LEU A 168 -9.97 11.86 -12.87
N CYS A 169 -10.78 12.52 -12.06
CA CYS A 169 -11.11 13.93 -12.16
C CYS A 169 -10.96 14.64 -10.82
N GLY A 170 -10.53 15.91 -10.86
CA GLY A 170 -10.35 16.77 -9.69
C GLY A 170 -11.59 17.00 -8.83
N GLN A 171 -12.77 16.60 -9.32
CA GLN A 171 -14.07 16.75 -8.66
C GLN A 171 -14.73 15.39 -8.34
N ASP A 172 -13.95 14.30 -8.28
CA ASP A 172 -14.46 12.95 -8.00
C ASP A 172 -14.87 12.70 -6.55
N SER A 173 -14.50 13.58 -5.61
CA SER A 173 -14.85 13.41 -4.19
C SER A 173 -16.36 13.52 -3.97
N ALA A 174 -16.86 12.75 -2.99
CA ALA A 174 -18.28 12.79 -2.65
C ALA A 174 -18.73 14.20 -2.20
N GLU A 175 -19.95 14.57 -2.56
CA GLU A 175 -20.57 15.82 -2.12
C GLU A 175 -21.49 15.60 -0.90
N GLY A 176 -21.58 16.61 -0.04
CA GLY A 176 -22.49 16.62 1.10
C GLY A 176 -22.00 15.77 2.27
N ALA A 177 -22.91 14.98 2.86
CA ALA A 177 -22.63 14.19 4.06
C ALA A 177 -22.05 12.79 3.77
N THR A 178 -21.96 12.41 2.50
CA THR A 178 -21.40 11.11 2.10
C THR A 178 -19.90 11.11 2.32
N LYS A 179 -19.38 10.05 2.96
CA LYS A 179 -17.94 9.88 3.11
C LYS A 179 -17.29 9.68 1.74
N SER A 180 -16.30 10.52 1.43
CA SER A 180 -15.51 10.40 0.21
C SER A 180 -14.55 9.20 0.28
N THR A 181 -14.35 8.51 -0.85
CA THR A 181 -13.28 7.53 -1.06
C THR A 181 -12.12 8.13 -1.85
N VAL A 182 -12.17 9.44 -2.13
CA VAL A 182 -11.05 10.25 -2.60
C VAL A 182 -10.60 11.10 -1.42
N GLU A 183 -9.33 11.01 -1.06
CA GLU A 183 -8.73 11.80 0.01
C GLU A 183 -7.59 12.64 -0.58
N VAL A 184 -7.53 13.91 -0.18
CA VAL A 184 -6.51 14.85 -0.66
C VAL A 184 -5.83 15.52 0.52
N SER A 185 -4.50 15.53 0.49
CA SER A 185 -3.69 16.38 1.38
C SER A 185 -2.72 17.24 0.61
N VAL A 186 -2.42 18.42 1.15
CA VAL A 186 -1.45 19.37 0.59
C VAL A 186 -0.40 19.68 1.64
N ASP A 187 0.86 19.39 1.36
CA ASP A 187 1.99 19.48 2.31
C ASP A 187 1.71 18.78 3.65
N GLY A 188 0.92 17.70 3.62
CA GLY A 188 0.51 16.92 4.79
C GLY A 188 -0.75 17.43 5.50
N ASP A 189 -1.30 18.57 5.10
CA ASP A 189 -2.60 19.07 5.56
C ASP A 189 -3.73 18.29 4.89
N SER A 190 -4.41 17.44 5.64
CA SER A 190 -5.56 16.64 5.19
C SER A 190 -6.91 17.33 5.40
N ASP A 191 -6.94 18.55 5.95
CA ASP A 191 -8.17 19.31 6.14
C ASP A 191 -8.61 19.96 4.83
N THR A 192 -8.78 19.16 3.77
CA THR A 192 -9.18 19.63 2.44
C THR A 192 -10.60 19.19 2.11
N SER A 193 -11.16 19.71 1.03
CA SER A 193 -12.45 19.26 0.48
C SER A 193 -12.32 18.13 -0.54
N ASP A 194 -11.17 17.45 -0.55
CA ASP A 194 -10.89 16.30 -1.40
C ASP A 194 -10.97 16.56 -2.92
N ASN A 195 -11.01 17.83 -3.33
CA ASN A 195 -10.83 18.24 -4.71
C ASN A 195 -9.35 18.54 -4.99
N TYR A 196 -8.97 18.48 -6.27
CA TYR A 196 -7.58 18.72 -6.63
C TYR A 196 -7.40 19.28 -8.03
N GLY A 197 -6.38 20.11 -8.17
CA GLY A 197 -5.84 20.44 -9.49
C GLY A 197 -4.32 20.45 -9.48
N PHE A 198 -3.72 19.98 -10.56
CA PHE A 198 -2.28 19.91 -10.71
C PHE A 198 -1.74 21.13 -11.46
N LYS A 199 -0.50 21.53 -11.16
CA LYS A 199 0.16 22.62 -11.87
C LYS A 199 0.62 22.16 -13.25
N VAL A 200 0.21 22.87 -14.29
CA VAL A 200 0.70 22.62 -15.65
C VAL A 200 2.22 22.71 -15.72
N GLY A 201 2.84 21.78 -16.46
CA GLY A 201 4.28 21.65 -16.60
C GLY A 201 4.96 20.98 -15.40
N SER A 202 4.23 20.61 -14.34
CA SER A 202 4.77 19.81 -13.25
C SER A 202 4.61 18.31 -13.51
N GLU A 203 5.49 17.50 -12.92
CA GLU A 203 5.39 16.05 -12.94
C GLU A 203 4.41 15.55 -11.87
N ILE A 204 3.64 14.53 -12.23
CA ILE A 204 2.93 13.68 -11.28
C ILE A 204 3.51 12.27 -11.31
N ILE A 205 3.42 11.58 -10.17
CA ILE A 205 3.69 10.16 -10.04
C ILE A 205 2.39 9.50 -9.59
N LEU A 206 1.93 8.52 -10.35
CA LEU A 206 0.72 7.74 -10.09
C LEU A 206 1.10 6.28 -9.83
N LYS A 207 0.53 5.69 -8.78
CA LYS A 207 0.72 4.28 -8.41
C LYS A 207 -0.62 3.60 -8.24
N ILE A 208 -0.76 2.41 -8.81
CA ILE A 208 -1.90 1.52 -8.60
C ILE A 208 -1.45 0.44 -7.63
N ILE A 209 -2.21 0.21 -6.58
CA ILE A 209 -1.82 -0.62 -5.43
C ILE A 209 -2.90 -1.67 -5.21
N ASP A 210 -2.49 -2.94 -5.13
CA ASP A 210 -3.32 -4.03 -4.63
C ASP A 210 -3.59 -3.79 -3.14
N THR A 211 -4.84 -3.59 -2.75
CA THR A 211 -5.18 -3.26 -1.35
C THR A 211 -4.92 -4.44 -0.41
N LYS A 212 -5.01 -5.68 -0.89
CA LYS A 212 -4.79 -6.87 -0.07
C LYS A 212 -3.31 -7.10 0.22
N SER A 213 -2.46 -7.00 -0.80
CA SER A 213 -1.02 -7.27 -0.66
C SER A 213 -0.18 -6.02 -0.39
N SER A 214 -0.76 -4.82 -0.53
CA SER A 214 -0.06 -3.52 -0.50
C SER A 214 1.04 -3.38 -1.57
N ASN A 215 1.05 -4.25 -2.57
CA ASN A 215 2.03 -4.19 -3.66
C ASN A 215 1.63 -3.15 -4.70
N VAL A 216 2.62 -2.41 -5.21
CA VAL A 216 2.43 -1.55 -6.38
C VAL A 216 2.34 -2.44 -7.62
N ILE A 217 1.17 -2.43 -8.27
CA ILE A 217 0.89 -3.18 -9.50
C ILE A 217 1.45 -2.42 -10.71
N ALA A 218 1.30 -1.10 -10.72
CA ALA A 218 1.77 -0.23 -11.80
C ALA A 218 2.18 1.14 -11.26
N GLU A 219 3.19 1.74 -11.87
CA GLU A 219 3.63 3.11 -11.61
C GLU A 219 3.75 3.86 -12.94
N GLN A 220 3.18 5.07 -12.99
CA GLN A 220 3.22 5.95 -14.15
C GLN A 220 3.70 7.34 -13.75
N ARG A 221 4.35 8.02 -14.70
CA ARG A 221 4.77 9.42 -14.58
C ARG A 221 4.24 10.20 -15.76
N ALA A 222 3.80 11.43 -15.50
CA ALA A 222 3.34 12.32 -16.54
C ALA A 222 3.62 13.78 -16.22
N ILE A 223 3.83 14.57 -17.26
CA ILE A 223 3.82 16.03 -17.17
C ILE A 223 2.39 16.51 -17.42
N VAL A 224 1.90 17.34 -16.52
CA VAL A 224 0.55 17.92 -16.60
C VAL A 224 0.49 18.88 -17.77
N LYS A 225 -0.42 18.64 -18.70
CA LYS A 225 -0.70 19.52 -19.85
C LYS A 225 -1.82 20.49 -19.54
N HIS A 226 -1.93 21.55 -20.33
CA HIS A 226 -3.12 22.40 -20.31
C HIS A 226 -4.34 21.57 -20.75
N TYR A 227 -5.47 21.80 -20.10
CA TYR A 227 -6.75 21.29 -20.59
C TYR A 227 -7.14 22.00 -21.88
N GLU A 228 -7.41 21.25 -22.95
CA GLU A 228 -7.71 21.80 -24.29
C GLU A 228 -9.18 21.73 -24.70
N GLY A 229 -10.07 21.14 -23.88
CA GLY A 229 -11.51 21.05 -24.14
C GLY A 229 -11.92 19.67 -24.64
#